data_AF-A0A2N1M3B0-F1
#
_entry.id   AF-A0A2N1M3B0-F1
#
_cell.length_a   1.000
_cell.length_b   1.000
_cell.length_c   1.000
_cell.angle_alpha   90.00
_cell.angle_beta   90.00
_cell.angle_gamma   90.00
#
_symmetry.space_group_name_H-M   'P 1'
#
loop_
_entity.id
_entity.type
_entity.pdbx_description
1 polymer ?
#
loop_
_entity_poly.entity_id
_entity_poly.type
_entity_poly.pdbx_seq_one_letter_code
_entity_poly.pdbx_strand_id
1 'polypeptide(L)'
;MREAMDINNTRPIHDIVKDTLREARNKEWDFNEFIVMGTWRPKKKNLCNNRFMKRMRERNERIPDPGEQFSYVVVKGSRLRKENGTLIPYRVGDYMEYPHIAKEQNIEIDINYYLLTTVAIKGGELIHIGWLFACTMAQAKKILINLPKVLSEKVLAHIQKRFKEVLLAPVLIR
;
A
#
# COMPACT_ATOMS: atom_id res chain seq x y z
N MET A 1 -13.60 -14.20 1.53
CA MET A 1 -12.83 -14.04 2.80
C MET A 1 -13.22 -14.91 4.00
N ARG A 2 -14.50 -15.22 4.29
CA ARG A 2 -14.87 -15.98 5.50
C ARG A 2 -14.15 -17.33 5.65
N GLU A 3 -14.01 -18.09 4.57
CA GLU A 3 -13.31 -19.38 4.57
C GLU A 3 -11.81 -19.25 4.91
N ALA A 4 -11.16 -18.17 4.48
CA ALA A 4 -9.75 -17.90 4.79
C ALA A 4 -9.50 -17.65 6.28
N MET A 5 -10.53 -17.25 7.03
CA MET A 5 -10.46 -16.95 8.46
C MET A 5 -11.05 -18.07 9.33
N ASP A 6 -11.43 -19.20 8.74
CA ASP A 6 -11.94 -20.36 9.48
C ASP A 6 -10.83 -20.96 10.36
N ILE A 7 -11.16 -21.22 11.63
CA ILE A 7 -10.24 -21.82 12.60
C ILE A 7 -9.79 -23.23 12.20
N ASN A 8 -10.60 -23.93 11.40
CA ASN A 8 -10.32 -25.26 10.88
C ASN A 8 -9.68 -25.22 9.48
N ASN A 9 -9.31 -24.04 8.98
CA ASN A 9 -8.69 -23.93 7.67
C ASN A 9 -7.29 -24.57 7.66
N THR A 10 -7.14 -25.67 6.94
CA THR A 10 -5.89 -26.42 6.77
C THR A 10 -5.09 -25.98 5.55
N ARG A 11 -5.58 -25.00 4.77
CA ARG A 11 -4.92 -24.55 3.54
C ARG A 11 -3.62 -23.82 3.88
N PRO A 12 -2.58 -23.99 3.05
CA PRO A 12 -1.36 -23.21 3.20
C PRO A 12 -1.63 -21.72 3.10
N ILE A 13 -1.00 -20.93 3.98
CA ILE A 13 -1.10 -19.46 4.00
C ILE A 13 -0.81 -18.85 2.62
N HIS A 14 0.17 -19.39 1.89
CA HIS A 14 0.55 -18.87 0.58
C HIS A 14 -0.59 -18.98 -0.46
N ASP A 15 -1.39 -20.05 -0.41
CA ASP A 15 -2.54 -20.25 -1.29
C ASP A 15 -3.69 -19.32 -0.93
N ILE A 16 -3.93 -19.13 0.38
CA ILE A 16 -4.93 -18.19 0.88
C ILE A 16 -4.60 -16.76 0.40
N VAL A 17 -3.34 -16.34 0.55
CA VAL A 17 -2.89 -15.01 0.09
C VAL A 17 -3.00 -14.90 -1.43
N LYS A 18 -2.59 -15.92 -2.18
CA LYS A 18 -2.65 -15.93 -3.65
C LYS A 18 -4.10 -15.82 -4.16
N ASP A 19 -5.02 -16.55 -3.57
CA ASP A 19 -6.44 -16.50 -3.91
C ASP A 19 -7.06 -15.16 -3.56
N THR A 20 -6.74 -14.63 -2.37
CA THR A 20 -7.21 -13.31 -1.92
C THR A 20 -6.73 -12.19 -2.85
N LEU A 21 -5.47 -12.24 -3.29
CA LEU A 21 -4.94 -11.29 -4.28
C LEU A 21 -5.61 -11.46 -5.66
N ARG A 22 -5.94 -12.68 -6.07
CA ARG A 22 -6.67 -12.94 -7.32
C ARG A 22 -8.08 -12.38 -7.26
N GLU A 23 -8.81 -12.63 -6.17
CA GLU A 23 -10.14 -12.09 -5.90
C GLU A 23 -10.12 -10.56 -5.95
N ALA A 24 -9.17 -9.94 -5.21
CA ALA A 24 -9.04 -8.50 -5.19
C ALA A 24 -8.69 -7.87 -6.55
N ARG A 25 -7.94 -8.56 -7.42
CA ARG A 25 -7.64 -8.07 -8.76
C ARG A 25 -8.83 -8.15 -9.73
N ASN A 26 -9.72 -9.10 -9.50
CA ASN A 26 -10.86 -9.37 -10.39
C ASN A 26 -12.16 -8.73 -9.89
N LYS A 27 -12.17 -8.16 -8.68
CA LYS A 27 -13.31 -7.44 -8.12
C LYS A 27 -13.49 -6.09 -8.82
N GLU A 28 -14.74 -5.74 -9.10
CA GLU A 28 -15.13 -4.37 -9.43
C GLU A 28 -15.16 -3.55 -8.14
N TRP A 29 -14.20 -2.64 -8.00
CA TRP A 29 -14.08 -1.78 -6.83
C TRP A 29 -14.85 -0.47 -7.02
N ASP A 30 -15.51 0.02 -5.96
CA ASP A 30 -15.94 1.42 -5.95
C ASP A 30 -14.72 2.34 -5.87
N PHE A 31 -14.59 3.24 -6.84
CA PHE A 31 -13.55 4.26 -6.88
C PHE A 31 -13.40 5.00 -5.54
N ASN A 32 -14.52 5.29 -4.86
CA ASN A 32 -14.51 6.09 -3.64
C ASN A 32 -13.79 5.39 -2.48
N GLU A 33 -13.63 4.06 -2.52
CA GLU A 33 -12.87 3.31 -1.52
C GLU A 33 -11.39 3.72 -1.53
N PHE A 34 -10.84 4.08 -2.70
CA PHE A 34 -9.43 4.44 -2.87
C PHE A 34 -9.09 5.89 -2.52
N ILE A 35 -10.09 6.72 -2.20
CA ILE A 35 -9.86 8.12 -1.86
C ILE A 35 -9.18 8.21 -0.49
N VAL A 36 -7.93 8.67 -0.52
CA VAL A 36 -7.11 8.89 0.68
C VAL A 36 -7.10 10.37 1.02
N MET A 37 -7.13 10.69 2.31
CA MET A 37 -6.96 12.05 2.81
C MET A 37 -5.50 12.32 3.15
N GLY A 38 -4.99 13.45 2.68
CA GLY A 38 -3.69 14.00 3.03
C GLY A 38 -3.82 15.37 3.69
N THR A 39 -2.75 15.80 4.33
CA THR A 39 -2.59 17.20 4.79
C THR A 39 -1.32 17.75 4.19
N TRP A 40 -1.39 18.91 3.55
CA TRP A 40 -0.21 19.50 2.93
C TRP A 40 0.59 20.33 3.93
N ARG A 41 1.88 20.04 4.07
CA ARG A 41 2.78 20.76 4.99
C ARG A 41 4.09 21.06 4.26
N PRO A 42 4.19 22.15 3.48
CA PRO A 42 5.31 22.40 2.57
C PRO A 42 6.68 22.47 3.27
N LYS A 43 6.70 22.98 4.51
CA LYS A 43 7.92 23.11 5.32
C LYS A 43 8.45 21.77 5.83
N LYS A 44 7.65 20.69 5.81
CA LYS A 44 8.12 19.34 6.14
C LYS A 44 8.78 18.72 4.91
N LYS A 45 9.82 17.90 5.10
CA LYS A 45 10.47 17.10 4.04
C LYS A 45 9.59 15.93 3.54
N ASN A 46 8.28 16.13 3.39
CA ASN A 46 7.40 15.15 2.76
C ASN A 46 7.56 15.23 1.23
N LEU A 47 8.54 14.50 0.71
CA LEU A 47 8.90 14.48 -0.71
C LEU A 47 7.74 14.02 -1.61
N CYS A 48 6.80 13.22 -1.09
CA CYS A 48 5.66 12.69 -1.83
C CYS A 48 4.62 13.80 -2.08
N ASN A 49 4.08 14.39 -1.01
CA ASN A 49 3.07 15.44 -1.12
C ASN A 49 3.63 16.68 -1.83
N ASN A 50 4.87 17.07 -1.55
CA ASN A 50 5.47 18.25 -2.19
C ASN A 50 5.65 18.07 -3.70
N ARG A 51 5.96 16.86 -4.16
CA ARG A 51 6.05 16.51 -5.58
C ARG A 51 4.68 16.53 -6.24
N PHE A 52 3.69 15.92 -5.60
CA PHE A 52 2.31 15.96 -6.07
C PHE A 52 1.81 17.42 -6.21
N MET A 53 1.99 18.24 -5.17
CA MET A 53 1.59 19.66 -5.21
C MET A 53 2.37 20.47 -6.25
N LYS A 54 3.65 20.17 -6.46
CA LYS A 54 4.42 20.81 -7.54
C LYS A 54 3.80 20.52 -8.90
N ARG A 55 3.44 19.25 -9.17
CA ARG A 55 2.79 18.82 -10.42
C ARG A 55 1.41 19.46 -10.60
N MET A 56 0.60 19.53 -9.54
CA MET A 56 -0.70 20.22 -9.59
C MET A 56 -0.54 21.70 -9.92
N ARG A 57 0.42 22.38 -9.27
CA ARG A 57 0.71 23.79 -9.58
C ARG A 57 1.18 23.97 -11.03
N GLU A 58 2.04 23.09 -11.55
CA GLU A 58 2.50 23.13 -12.95
C GLU A 58 1.35 22.93 -13.96
N ARG A 59 0.26 22.27 -13.56
CA ARG A 59 -0.96 22.09 -14.34
C ARG A 59 -2.00 23.21 -14.12
N ASN A 60 -1.64 24.25 -13.36
CA ASN A 60 -2.54 25.32 -12.97
C ASN A 60 -3.76 24.87 -12.14
N GLU A 61 -3.61 23.75 -11.41
CA GLU A 61 -4.63 23.27 -10.48
C GLU A 61 -4.54 23.97 -9.13
N ARG A 62 -5.68 24.09 -8.44
CA ARG A 62 -5.71 24.58 -7.06
C ARG A 62 -4.85 23.68 -6.17
N ILE A 63 -3.95 24.30 -5.43
CA ILE A 63 -3.22 23.66 -4.33
C ILE A 63 -3.90 24.02 -2.99
N PRO A 64 -3.94 23.10 -2.02
CA PRO A 64 -4.40 23.41 -0.67
C PRO A 64 -3.47 24.43 -0.01
N ASP A 65 -3.97 25.17 0.97
CA ASP A 65 -3.15 26.00 1.84
C ASP A 65 -2.27 25.13 2.76
N PRO A 66 -1.15 25.66 3.27
CA PRO A 66 -0.34 24.96 4.27
C PRO A 66 -1.17 24.58 5.50
N GLY A 67 -1.33 23.28 5.75
CA GLY A 67 -2.13 22.72 6.84
C GLY A 67 -3.53 22.28 6.42
N GLU A 68 -4.00 22.66 5.22
CA GLU A 68 -5.28 22.23 4.68
C GLU A 68 -5.23 20.74 4.26
N GLN A 69 -6.38 20.09 4.39
CA GLN A 69 -6.58 18.72 3.93
C GLN A 69 -6.86 18.69 2.43
N PHE A 70 -6.43 17.62 1.78
CA PHE A 70 -6.75 17.36 0.39
C PHE A 70 -7.03 15.87 0.22
N SER A 71 -7.82 15.52 -0.80
CA SER A 71 -8.06 14.13 -1.20
C SER A 71 -7.16 13.75 -2.37
N TYR A 72 -6.75 12.50 -2.43
CA TYR A 72 -6.01 11.97 -3.57
C TYR A 72 -6.29 10.48 -3.77
N VAL A 73 -6.03 10.00 -4.97
CA VAL A 73 -5.93 8.57 -5.31
C VAL A 73 -4.55 8.29 -5.91
N VAL A 74 -4.08 7.05 -5.90
CA VAL A 74 -2.88 6.63 -6.62
C VAL A 74 -3.30 5.90 -7.89
N VAL A 75 -2.92 6.46 -9.03
CA VAL A 75 -3.29 5.97 -10.35
C VAL A 75 -2.18 5.15 -10.98
N LYS A 76 -2.51 4.27 -11.92
CA LYS A 76 -1.51 3.66 -12.80
C LYS A 76 -0.94 4.72 -13.73
N GLY A 77 0.34 4.59 -14.05
CA GLY A 77 1.00 5.43 -15.03
C GLY A 77 2.20 4.73 -15.63
N SER A 78 2.63 5.20 -16.80
CA SER A 78 3.86 4.72 -17.43
C SER A 78 5.07 5.11 -16.58
N ARG A 79 6.09 4.24 -16.58
CA ARG A 79 7.35 4.55 -15.90
C ARG A 79 7.99 5.76 -16.56
N LEU A 80 8.12 6.85 -15.80
CA LEU A 80 8.75 8.07 -16.27
C LEU A 80 10.22 7.81 -16.62
N ARG A 81 10.68 8.46 -17.68
CA ARG A 81 12.07 8.42 -18.14
C ARG A 81 12.65 9.83 -18.16
N LYS A 82 13.95 9.93 -17.93
CA LYS A 82 14.73 11.14 -18.21
C LYS A 82 14.89 11.30 -19.73
N GLU A 83 15.31 12.49 -20.18
CA GLU A 83 15.61 12.78 -21.58
C GLU A 83 16.60 11.80 -22.20
N ASN A 84 17.59 11.34 -21.42
CA ASN A 84 18.57 10.34 -21.84
C ASN A 84 18.03 8.88 -21.85
N GLY A 85 16.71 8.68 -21.72
CA GLY A 85 16.05 7.38 -21.71
C GLY A 85 16.13 6.61 -20.39
N THR A 86 16.85 7.10 -19.38
CA THR A 86 17.00 6.41 -18.09
C THR A 86 15.68 6.40 -17.32
N LEU A 87 15.26 5.24 -16.80
CA LEU A 87 14.08 5.11 -15.95
C LEU A 87 14.23 5.91 -14.65
N ILE A 88 13.22 6.71 -14.34
CA ILE A 88 13.11 7.42 -13.06
C ILE A 88 12.62 6.41 -12.01
N PRO A 89 13.19 6.43 -10.79
CA PRO A 89 12.67 5.63 -9.68
C PRO A 89 11.18 5.89 -9.47
N TYR A 90 10.40 4.83 -9.23
CA TYR A 90 8.98 4.97 -8.92
C TYR A 90 8.82 5.71 -7.61
N ARG A 91 8.07 6.82 -7.62
CA ARG A 91 7.76 7.62 -6.44
C ARG A 91 6.28 7.89 -6.46
N VAL A 92 5.59 7.50 -5.38
CA VAL A 92 4.12 7.59 -5.27
C VAL A 92 3.59 8.97 -5.62
N GLY A 93 4.27 10.04 -5.22
CA GLY A 93 3.84 11.42 -5.51
C GLY A 93 3.81 11.79 -7.00
N ASP A 94 4.48 11.04 -7.88
CA ASP A 94 4.35 11.20 -9.33
C ASP A 94 3.04 10.58 -9.87
N TYR A 95 2.44 9.65 -9.12
CA TYR A 95 1.24 8.87 -9.46
C TYR A 95 0.04 9.19 -8.55
N MET A 96 0.18 10.09 -7.57
CA MET A 96 -0.97 10.63 -6.83
C MET A 96 -1.75 11.57 -7.74
N GLU A 97 -3.07 11.50 -7.77
CA GLU A 97 -3.94 12.39 -8.56
C GLU A 97 -5.15 12.86 -7.75
N TYR A 98 -5.69 14.04 -8.10
CA TYR A 98 -6.96 14.47 -7.50
C TYR A 98 -8.12 13.56 -7.97
N PRO A 99 -9.07 13.20 -7.09
CA PRO A 99 -10.17 12.30 -7.45
C PRO A 99 -11.01 12.76 -8.64
N HIS A 100 -11.30 14.06 -8.74
CA HIS A 100 -12.09 14.61 -9.85
C HIS A 100 -11.34 14.48 -11.19
N ILE A 101 -10.06 14.83 -11.23
CA ILE A 101 -9.20 14.66 -12.42
C ILE A 101 -9.13 13.21 -12.85
N ALA A 102 -8.91 12.29 -11.90
CA ALA A 102 -8.84 10.85 -12.20
C ALA A 102 -10.16 10.31 -12.77
N LYS A 103 -11.32 10.76 -12.26
CA LYS A 103 -12.64 10.41 -12.79
C LYS A 103 -12.88 11.00 -14.18
N GLU A 104 -12.63 12.30 -14.36
CA GLU A 104 -12.84 13.01 -15.62
C GLU A 104 -11.98 12.44 -16.76
N GLN A 105 -10.75 12.05 -16.45
CA GLN A 105 -9.81 11.48 -17.43
C GLN A 105 -9.88 9.94 -17.51
N ASN A 106 -10.78 9.30 -16.74
CA ASN A 106 -10.91 7.85 -16.65
C ASN A 106 -9.56 7.13 -16.42
N ILE A 107 -8.76 7.65 -15.49
CA ILE A 107 -7.43 7.10 -15.18
C ILE A 107 -7.58 5.89 -14.27
N GLU A 108 -6.99 4.76 -14.68
CA GLU A 108 -7.05 3.52 -13.91
C GLU A 108 -6.33 3.67 -12.55
N ILE A 109 -6.94 3.16 -11.48
CA ILE A 109 -6.34 3.12 -10.14
C ILE A 109 -5.22 2.06 -10.07
N ASP A 110 -4.12 2.35 -9.38
CA ASP A 110 -3.07 1.36 -9.10
C ASP A 110 -3.49 0.47 -7.92
N ILE A 111 -4.35 -0.52 -8.19
CA ILE A 111 -4.83 -1.47 -7.18
C ILE A 111 -3.66 -2.17 -6.47
N ASN A 112 -2.52 -2.41 -7.16
CA ASN A 112 -1.37 -3.05 -6.52
C ASN A 112 -0.72 -2.17 -5.46
N TYR A 113 -0.67 -0.85 -5.66
CA TYR A 113 -0.21 0.08 -4.62
C TYR A 113 -1.02 -0.12 -3.34
N TYR A 114 -2.35 -0.15 -3.46
CA TYR A 114 -3.28 -0.28 -2.36
C TYR A 114 -3.30 -1.67 -1.71
N LEU A 115 -3.08 -2.74 -2.48
CA LEU A 115 -2.96 -4.11 -1.93
C LEU A 115 -1.65 -4.32 -1.17
N LEU A 116 -0.56 -3.68 -1.61
CA LEU A 116 0.78 -3.88 -1.04
C LEU A 116 1.12 -2.88 0.07
N THR A 117 0.42 -1.75 0.13
CA THR A 117 0.61 -0.76 1.19
C THR A 117 -0.47 -0.87 2.25
N THR A 118 -0.09 -0.82 3.52
CA THR A 118 -1.00 -0.74 4.68
C THR A 118 -1.67 0.65 4.80
N VAL A 119 -1.88 1.35 3.69
CA VAL A 119 -2.51 2.68 3.69
C VAL A 119 -4.01 2.44 3.91
N ALA A 120 -4.58 3.10 4.91
CA ALA A 120 -5.97 2.94 5.31
C ALA A 120 -6.93 3.36 4.18
N ILE A 121 -7.40 2.38 3.44
CA ILE A 121 -8.50 2.50 2.47
C ILE A 121 -9.80 2.56 3.26
N LYS A 122 -10.75 3.40 2.84
CA LYS A 122 -12.07 3.47 3.47
C LYS A 122 -12.93 2.30 2.97
N GLY A 123 -12.60 1.09 3.41
CA GLY A 123 -13.30 -0.14 3.04
C GLY A 123 -12.76 -1.32 3.85
N GLY A 124 -13.63 -1.96 4.64
CA GLY A 124 -13.24 -3.02 5.57
C GLY A 124 -12.52 -4.19 4.88
N GLU A 125 -12.93 -4.53 3.66
CA GLU A 125 -12.39 -5.67 2.91
C GLU A 125 -10.91 -5.53 2.54
N LEU A 126 -10.43 -4.39 2.05
CA LEU A 126 -9.01 -4.22 1.72
C LEU A 126 -8.12 -4.05 2.96
N ILE A 127 -8.68 -3.44 4.01
CA ILE A 127 -8.06 -3.45 5.34
C ILE A 127 -7.82 -4.90 5.78
N HIS A 128 -8.77 -5.81 5.55
CA HIS A 128 -8.59 -7.24 5.86
C HIS A 128 -7.47 -7.92 5.06
N ILE A 129 -7.15 -7.52 3.83
CA ILE A 129 -6.01 -8.08 3.07
C ILE A 129 -4.68 -7.56 3.61
N GLY A 130 -4.59 -6.26 3.93
CA GLY A 130 -3.43 -5.69 4.62
C GLY A 130 -3.24 -6.27 6.02
N TRP A 131 -4.35 -6.52 6.73
CA TRP A 131 -4.36 -7.22 8.02
C TRP A 131 -4.01 -8.69 7.85
N LEU A 132 -4.45 -9.38 6.80
CA LEU A 132 -4.03 -10.74 6.47
C LEU A 132 -2.52 -10.77 6.18
N PHE A 133 -1.96 -9.77 5.50
CA PHE A 133 -0.52 -9.60 5.36
C PHE A 133 0.15 -9.36 6.74
N ALA A 134 -0.38 -8.50 7.59
CA ALA A 134 0.15 -8.27 8.95
C ALA A 134 0.00 -9.49 9.88
N CYS A 135 -1.07 -10.27 9.73
CA CYS A 135 -1.36 -11.49 10.46
C CYS A 135 -0.52 -12.64 9.95
N THR A 136 -0.28 -12.75 8.64
CA THR A 136 0.71 -13.69 8.08
C THR A 136 2.12 -13.29 8.47
N MET A 137 2.41 -12.01 8.73
CA MET A 137 3.66 -11.56 9.37
C MET A 137 3.74 -11.93 10.87
N ALA A 138 2.64 -11.84 11.62
CA ALA A 138 2.58 -12.28 13.02
C ALA A 138 2.62 -13.81 13.18
N GLN A 139 2.00 -14.55 12.25
CA GLN A 139 2.07 -16.01 12.13
C GLN A 139 3.42 -16.46 11.57
N ALA A 140 4.02 -15.72 10.63
CA ALA A 140 5.40 -15.93 10.20
C ALA A 140 6.38 -15.78 11.37
N LYS A 141 6.07 -14.94 12.37
CA LYS A 141 6.82 -14.85 13.63
C LYS A 141 6.75 -16.14 14.46
N LYS A 142 5.60 -16.82 14.44
CA LYS A 142 5.40 -18.16 15.04
C LYS A 142 6.13 -19.26 14.25
N ILE A 143 6.19 -19.13 12.93
CA ILE A 143 6.90 -20.05 12.03
C ILE A 143 8.43 -19.85 12.08
N LEU A 144 8.91 -18.61 12.24
CA LEU A 144 10.33 -18.25 12.36
C LEU A 144 10.99 -18.84 13.62
N ILE A 145 10.22 -19.06 14.69
CA ILE A 145 10.69 -19.75 15.90
C ILE A 145 10.99 -21.23 15.62
N ASN A 146 10.40 -21.81 14.56
CA ASN A 146 10.52 -23.22 14.20
C ASN A 146 11.04 -23.46 12.77
N LEU A 147 11.75 -22.51 12.16
CA LEU A 147 12.13 -22.64 10.76
C LEU A 147 13.41 -23.49 10.55
N PRO A 148 13.39 -24.53 9.69
CA PRO A 148 14.60 -25.25 9.29
C PRO A 148 15.55 -24.35 8.48
N LYS A 149 16.86 -24.61 8.57
CA LYS A 149 18.02 -23.90 7.98
C LYS A 149 18.04 -23.72 6.43
N VAL A 150 16.92 -23.85 5.73
CA VAL A 150 16.87 -24.00 4.26
C VAL A 150 16.61 -22.68 3.51
N LEU A 151 16.29 -21.59 4.20
CA LEU A 151 16.25 -20.25 3.56
C LEU A 151 17.66 -19.71 3.35
N SER A 152 17.91 -19.09 2.19
CA SER A 152 19.20 -18.45 1.92
C SER A 152 19.46 -17.33 2.94
N GLU A 153 20.69 -17.27 3.44
CA GLU A 153 21.10 -16.34 4.51
C GLU A 153 20.78 -14.88 4.16
N LYS A 154 20.80 -14.51 2.88
CA LYS A 154 20.43 -13.16 2.39
C LYS A 154 18.96 -12.82 2.66
N VAL A 155 18.05 -13.76 2.45
CA VAL A 155 16.62 -13.58 2.71
C VAL A 155 16.37 -13.51 4.21
N LEU A 156 17.06 -14.36 4.98
CA LEU A 156 16.98 -14.36 6.43
C LEU A 156 17.48 -13.03 7.03
N ALA A 157 18.62 -12.52 6.57
CA ALA A 157 19.21 -11.27 7.02
C ALA A 157 18.36 -10.05 6.66
N HIS A 158 17.72 -10.05 5.48
CA HIS A 158 16.80 -8.98 5.07
C HIS A 158 15.57 -8.92 5.99
N ILE A 159 15.01 -10.08 6.33
CA ILE A 159 13.89 -10.21 7.26
C ILE A 159 14.32 -9.76 8.66
N GLN A 160 15.41 -10.33 9.21
CA GLN A 160 15.90 -9.96 10.54
C GLN A 160 16.22 -8.46 10.68
N LYS A 161 16.85 -7.85 9.67
CA LYS A 161 17.17 -6.41 9.65
C LYS A 161 15.91 -5.53 9.65
N ARG A 162 14.86 -5.95 8.93
CA ARG A 162 13.59 -5.21 8.82
C ARG A 162 12.78 -5.23 10.12
N PHE A 163 12.98 -6.23 10.98
CA PHE A 163 12.17 -6.44 12.19
C PHE A 163 12.92 -6.26 13.51
N LYS A 164 14.18 -5.78 13.46
CA LYS A 164 15.04 -5.56 14.65
C LYS A 164 14.44 -4.60 15.69
N GLU A 165 13.56 -3.68 15.30
CA GLU A 165 13.05 -2.61 16.17
C GLU A 165 11.53 -2.68 16.46
N VAL A 166 10.84 -3.73 16.00
CA VAL A 166 9.40 -3.89 16.27
C VAL A 166 9.21 -4.54 17.64
N LEU A 167 9.10 -3.70 18.67
CA LEU A 167 8.80 -4.14 20.04
C LEU A 167 7.44 -4.84 20.09
N LEU A 168 7.44 -6.07 20.60
CA LEU A 168 6.24 -6.83 20.94
C LEU A 168 5.64 -6.24 22.22
N ALA A 169 4.60 -5.41 22.10
CA ALA A 169 3.70 -5.19 23.21
C ALA A 169 2.74 -6.41 23.29
N PRO A 170 2.62 -7.09 24.43
CA PRO A 170 1.64 -8.15 24.60
C PRO A 170 0.24 -7.53 24.61
N VAL A 171 -0.54 -7.77 23.55
CA VAL A 171 -1.98 -7.50 23.59
C VAL A 171 -2.60 -8.67 24.38
N LEU A 172 -2.77 -8.47 25.68
CA LEU A 172 -3.68 -9.26 26.48
C LEU A 172 -5.10 -8.98 25.98
N ILE A 173 -5.75 -9.96 25.37
CA ILE A 173 -7.20 -9.94 25.13
C ILE A 173 -7.80 -10.94 26.12
N ARG A 174 -8.60 -10.42 27.06
CA ARG A 174 -9.50 -11.18 27.92
C ARG A 174 -10.76 -11.55 27.14
#